data_AF-A0A7S3VS94-F1
#
_entry.id   AF-A0A7S3VS94-F1
#
_cell.length_a   1.000
_cell.length_b   1.000
_cell.length_c   1.000
_cell.angle_alpha   90.00
_cell.angle_beta   90.00
_cell.angle_gamma   90.00
#
_symmetry.space_group_name_H-M   'P 1'
#
loop_
_entity.id
_entity.type
_entity.pdbx_description
1 polymer ?
#
loop_
_entity_poly.entity_id
_entity_poly.type
_entity_poly.pdbx_seq_one_letter_code
_entity_poly.pdbx_strand_id
1 'polypeptide(L)'
;MLRTPDFHMGLLTCSLELVSAAVFQHHVFLSTPAEIGFESSMLSVWDAAGWFLDCFSHEGKAGRPSMSAPGIAYLAAIKSCCEEELVLADGSHFYEIFFTGGGSLYAGGTATLVSSFVASLGRSAIQCTMVAAHKLAAHTMSGLPVPAADFIVACADLMDSVLMHRLDLLFGKHVGMLIICCIYGVAKVLGATLGFRSVALQVSDMYPNGNIMRQAKGQDNQQELLVTHARNFYNNVFLNACDHLVRKSAMSTSSGSVVAGGKGPAGSEGPPNAASGLLPTATIHFIRQSSLSAMKHTSTAQAVWMQEVEGQQPKWVPSPSAKFKLYR
;
A
#
# COMPACT_ATOMS: atom_id res chain seq x y z
N MET A 1 8.79 -25.29 7.41
CA MET A 1 7.94 -24.86 6.28
C MET A 1 6.84 -25.87 5.97
N LEU A 2 7.16 -27.13 5.60
CA LEU A 2 6.15 -28.16 5.26
C LEU A 2 5.17 -28.56 6.37
N ARG A 3 5.33 -28.06 7.60
CA ARG A 3 4.41 -28.32 8.72
C ARG A 3 3.40 -27.19 8.95
N THR A 4 3.50 -26.09 8.19
CA THR A 4 2.66 -24.90 8.37
C THR A 4 1.44 -25.04 7.44
N PRO A 5 0.22 -25.24 7.97
CA PRO A 5 -0.97 -25.42 7.12
C PRO A 5 -1.22 -24.22 6.21
N ASP A 6 -1.04 -22.99 6.72
CA ASP A 6 -1.27 -21.77 5.95
C ASP A 6 -0.38 -21.67 4.71
N PHE A 7 0.86 -22.18 4.79
CA PHE A 7 1.76 -22.23 3.64
C PHE A 7 1.20 -23.11 2.52
N HIS A 8 0.73 -24.31 2.86
CA HIS A 8 0.14 -25.24 1.88
C HIS A 8 -1.16 -24.69 1.30
N MET A 9 -1.97 -24.05 2.12
CA MET A 9 -3.23 -23.45 1.70
C MET A 9 -3.00 -22.23 0.79
N GLY A 10 -1.98 -21.41 1.05
CA GLY A 10 -1.55 -20.33 0.16
C GLY A 10 -1.13 -20.86 -1.21
N LEU A 11 -0.30 -21.90 -1.24
CA LEU A 11 0.13 -22.56 -2.48
C LEU A 11 -1.05 -23.17 -3.26
N LEU A 12 -1.93 -23.89 -2.56
CA LEU A 12 -3.12 -24.50 -3.15
C LEU A 12 -4.04 -23.44 -3.74
N THR A 13 -4.29 -22.36 -3.00
CA THR A 13 -5.14 -21.25 -3.43
C THR A 13 -4.60 -20.61 -4.70
N CYS A 14 -3.33 -20.21 -4.74
CA CYS A 14 -2.73 -19.62 -5.94
C CYS A 14 -2.74 -20.58 -7.13
N SER A 15 -2.54 -21.89 -6.88
CA SER A 15 -2.58 -22.91 -7.93
C SER A 15 -3.99 -23.08 -8.51
N LEU A 16 -5.01 -23.16 -7.65
CA LEU A 16 -6.41 -23.26 -8.05
C LEU A 16 -6.86 -22.01 -8.81
N GLU A 17 -6.48 -20.82 -8.35
CA GLU A 17 -6.78 -19.56 -9.02
C GLU A 17 -6.13 -19.49 -10.41
N LEU A 18 -4.88 -19.95 -10.55
CA LEU A 18 -4.20 -20.02 -11.85
C LEU A 18 -4.87 -21.00 -12.82
N VAL A 19 -5.18 -22.21 -12.36
CA VAL A 19 -5.88 -23.21 -13.19
C VAL A 19 -7.25 -22.67 -13.57
N SER A 20 -7.96 -22.06 -12.63
CA SER A 20 -9.30 -21.54 -12.86
C SER A 20 -9.29 -20.35 -13.81
N ALA A 21 -8.30 -19.45 -13.74
CA ALA A 21 -8.13 -18.38 -14.72
C ALA A 21 -7.76 -18.91 -16.12
N ALA A 22 -6.99 -20.01 -16.20
CA ALA A 22 -6.62 -20.62 -17.47
C ALA A 22 -7.79 -21.38 -18.13
N VAL A 23 -8.64 -22.03 -17.34
CA VAL A 23 -9.76 -22.84 -17.83
C VAL A 23 -11.03 -22.01 -18.02
N PHE A 24 -11.34 -21.16 -17.05
CA PHE A 24 -12.53 -20.32 -17.02
C PHE A 24 -12.14 -18.89 -17.37
N GLN A 25 -12.27 -18.53 -18.64
CA GLN A 25 -11.97 -17.18 -19.16
C GLN A 25 -12.77 -16.05 -18.47
N HIS A 26 -13.79 -16.40 -17.67
CA HIS A 26 -14.63 -15.50 -16.89
C HIS A 26 -14.54 -15.75 -15.37
N HIS A 27 -13.42 -16.28 -14.88
CA HIS A 27 -13.28 -16.58 -13.46
C HIS A 27 -13.45 -15.32 -12.59
N VAL A 28 -14.20 -15.46 -11.50
CA VAL A 28 -14.34 -14.41 -10.49
C VAL A 28 -13.02 -14.37 -9.72
N PHE A 29 -12.31 -13.25 -9.82
CA PHE A 29 -11.02 -13.06 -9.16
C PHE A 29 -11.12 -13.38 -7.66
N LEU A 30 -10.34 -14.36 -7.18
CA LEU A 30 -10.27 -14.77 -5.78
C LEU A 30 -11.61 -15.24 -5.19
N SER A 31 -12.42 -16.00 -5.93
CA SER A 31 -13.58 -16.70 -5.35
C SER A 31 -13.17 -17.92 -4.51
N THR A 32 -12.05 -18.57 -4.87
CA THR A 32 -11.61 -19.82 -4.22
C THR A 32 -11.42 -19.67 -2.71
N PRO A 33 -10.72 -18.63 -2.18
CA PRO A 33 -10.53 -18.49 -0.75
C PRO A 33 -11.81 -18.33 0.05
N ALA A 34 -12.80 -17.61 -0.49
CA ALA A 34 -14.09 -17.42 0.14
C ALA A 34 -14.86 -18.76 0.24
N GLU A 35 -14.85 -19.54 -0.84
CA GLU A 35 -15.53 -20.84 -0.89
C GLU A 35 -14.95 -21.87 0.08
N ILE A 36 -13.63 -21.82 0.33
CA ILE A 36 -12.94 -22.73 1.25
C ILE A 36 -12.82 -22.16 2.68
N GLY A 37 -13.32 -20.95 2.95
CA GLY A 37 -13.25 -20.31 4.27
C GLY A 37 -11.84 -19.88 4.71
N PHE A 38 -10.97 -19.52 3.75
CA PHE A 38 -9.57 -19.17 3.97
C PHE A 38 -9.29 -17.66 3.87
N GLU A 39 -10.33 -16.82 4.00
CA GLU A 39 -10.24 -15.36 3.92
C GLU A 39 -9.34 -14.74 5.00
N SER A 40 -9.20 -15.38 6.17
CA SER A 40 -8.36 -14.87 7.26
C SER A 40 -6.85 -15.07 7.03
N SER A 41 -6.44 -15.93 6.09
CA SER A 41 -5.04 -16.30 5.85
C SER A 41 -4.51 -15.76 4.51
N MET A 42 -5.01 -14.61 4.07
CA MET A 42 -4.57 -13.90 2.86
C MET A 42 -3.08 -13.57 2.85
N LEU A 43 -2.45 -13.44 4.03
CA LEU A 43 -1.01 -13.22 4.15
C LEU A 43 -0.20 -14.37 3.52
N SER A 44 -0.71 -15.60 3.60
CA SER A 44 -0.06 -16.76 3.00
C SER A 44 -0.32 -16.87 1.50
N VAL A 45 -1.46 -16.37 1.03
CA VAL A 45 -1.73 -16.23 -0.42
C VAL A 45 -0.77 -15.20 -1.03
N TRP A 46 -0.57 -14.07 -0.36
CA TRP A 46 0.40 -13.05 -0.75
C TRP A 46 1.83 -13.62 -0.86
N ASP A 47 2.27 -14.39 0.15
CA ASP A 47 3.59 -15.04 0.17
C ASP A 47 3.73 -16.05 -0.98
N ALA A 48 2.73 -16.93 -1.13
CA ALA A 48 2.72 -17.94 -2.17
C ALA A 48 2.74 -17.32 -3.58
N ALA A 49 1.99 -16.24 -3.81
CA ALA A 49 2.01 -15.52 -5.09
C ALA A 49 3.40 -14.94 -5.38
N GLY A 50 4.06 -14.35 -4.38
CA GLY A 50 5.45 -13.88 -4.49
C GLY A 50 6.41 -15.02 -4.84
N TRP A 51 6.29 -16.15 -4.15
CA TRP A 51 7.11 -17.34 -4.41
C TRP A 51 6.92 -17.86 -5.84
N PHE A 52 5.67 -17.96 -6.33
CA PHE A 52 5.41 -18.38 -7.72
C PHE A 52 6.04 -17.40 -8.73
N LEU A 53 5.88 -16.09 -8.51
CA LEU A 53 6.50 -15.07 -9.36
C LEU A 53 8.03 -15.24 -9.41
N ASP A 54 8.69 -15.45 -8.29
CA ASP A 54 10.14 -15.67 -8.24
C ASP A 54 10.55 -16.98 -8.95
N CYS A 55 9.74 -18.03 -8.84
CA CYS A 55 9.98 -19.29 -9.53
C CYS A 55 9.92 -19.13 -11.06
N PHE A 56 8.94 -18.39 -11.57
CA PHE A 56 8.69 -18.22 -13.01
C PHE A 56 9.45 -17.04 -13.65
N SER A 57 9.95 -16.08 -12.87
CA SER A 57 10.69 -14.91 -13.40
C SER A 57 12.08 -15.24 -13.96
N HIS A 58 12.61 -16.43 -13.69
CA HIS A 58 13.91 -16.87 -14.18
C HIS A 58 13.78 -17.77 -15.41
N GLU A 59 13.26 -17.22 -16.50
CA GLU A 59 13.28 -17.88 -17.81
C GLU A 59 14.73 -18.15 -18.24
N GLY A 60 15.01 -19.38 -18.72
CA GLY A 60 16.31 -19.73 -19.31
C GLY A 60 17.28 -20.52 -18.43
N LYS A 61 16.97 -20.78 -17.15
CA LYS A 61 17.71 -21.82 -16.38
C LYS A 61 17.15 -23.20 -16.72
N ALA A 62 17.98 -24.06 -17.31
CA ALA A 62 17.61 -25.41 -17.70
C ALA A 62 16.88 -26.15 -16.55
N GLY A 63 15.68 -26.67 -16.84
CA GLY A 63 14.86 -27.43 -15.89
C GLY A 63 13.89 -26.61 -15.03
N ARG A 64 13.79 -25.29 -15.20
CA ARG A 64 12.72 -24.51 -14.55
C ARG A 64 11.42 -24.50 -15.36
N PRO A 65 10.25 -24.60 -14.72
CA PRO A 65 8.98 -24.47 -15.41
C PRO A 65 8.83 -23.04 -15.93
N SER A 66 8.27 -22.89 -17.14
CA SER A 66 7.89 -21.59 -17.69
C SER A 66 6.40 -21.33 -17.47
N MET A 67 6.04 -20.06 -17.33
CA MET A 67 4.65 -19.61 -17.26
C MET A 67 4.40 -18.60 -18.36
N SER A 68 3.19 -18.62 -18.93
CA SER A 68 2.81 -17.62 -19.92
C SER A 68 2.76 -16.22 -19.30
N ALA A 69 3.03 -15.18 -20.09
CA ALA A 69 2.96 -13.80 -19.62
C ALA A 69 1.60 -13.44 -18.98
N PRO A 70 0.43 -13.90 -19.49
CA PRO A 70 -0.85 -13.70 -18.81
C PRO A 70 -0.92 -14.35 -17.41
N GLY A 71 -0.33 -15.54 -17.23
CA GLY A 71 -0.27 -16.20 -15.93
C GLY A 71 0.58 -15.43 -14.91
N ILE A 72 1.74 -14.90 -15.35
CA ILE A 72 2.60 -14.04 -14.53
C ILE A 72 1.85 -12.76 -14.14
N ALA A 73 1.17 -12.12 -15.09
CA ALA A 73 0.37 -10.92 -14.82
C ALA A 73 -0.77 -11.20 -13.83
N TYR A 74 -1.41 -12.36 -13.91
CA TYR A 74 -2.46 -12.77 -12.98
C TYR A 74 -1.92 -13.00 -11.56
N LEU A 75 -0.78 -13.68 -11.41
CA LEU A 75 -0.12 -13.83 -10.11
C LEU A 75 0.27 -12.49 -9.50
N ALA A 76 0.80 -11.57 -10.31
CA ALA A 76 1.12 -10.22 -9.87
C ALA A 76 -0.13 -9.48 -9.38
N ALA A 77 -1.27 -9.65 -10.07
CA ALA A 77 -2.55 -9.09 -9.65
C ALA A 77 -3.03 -9.70 -8.31
N ILE A 78 -2.94 -11.02 -8.12
CA ILE A 78 -3.25 -11.67 -6.84
C ILE A 78 -2.41 -11.07 -5.72
N LYS A 79 -1.08 -11.00 -5.91
CA LYS A 79 -0.18 -10.44 -4.89
C LYS A 79 -0.54 -8.99 -4.56
N SER A 80 -0.75 -8.15 -5.57
CA SER A 80 -1.11 -6.73 -5.39
C SER A 80 -2.44 -6.58 -4.66
N CYS A 81 -3.48 -7.34 -5.00
CA CYS A 81 -4.77 -7.29 -4.30
C CYS A 81 -4.67 -7.74 -2.84
N CYS A 82 -3.87 -8.78 -2.57
CA CYS A 82 -3.61 -9.20 -1.19
C CYS A 82 -2.93 -8.07 -0.39
N GLU A 83 -1.93 -7.43 -1.00
CA GLU A 83 -1.16 -6.34 -0.39
C GLU A 83 -1.99 -5.07 -0.16
N GLU A 84 -2.89 -4.76 -1.09
CA GLU A 84 -3.66 -3.51 -1.06
C GLU A 84 -4.88 -3.58 -0.15
N GLU A 85 -5.48 -4.75 0.06
CA GLU A 85 -6.77 -4.89 0.74
C GLU A 85 -6.93 -6.18 1.53
N LEU A 86 -6.67 -7.35 0.93
CA LEU A 86 -7.17 -8.60 1.51
C LEU A 86 -6.41 -9.05 2.77
N VAL A 87 -5.11 -8.79 2.84
CA VAL A 87 -4.34 -9.01 4.08
C VAL A 87 -4.75 -8.04 5.18
N LEU A 88 -5.28 -6.88 4.79
CA LEU A 88 -5.71 -5.80 5.68
C LEU A 88 -7.21 -5.89 6.00
N ALA A 89 -7.91 -6.92 5.52
CA ALA A 89 -9.33 -7.10 5.73
C ALA A 89 -9.68 -7.37 7.21
N ASP A 90 -10.93 -7.10 7.56
CA ASP A 90 -11.48 -7.50 8.86
C ASP A 90 -11.43 -9.03 9.00
N GLY A 91 -11.03 -9.52 10.18
CA GLY A 91 -10.82 -10.94 10.43
C GLY A 91 -9.52 -11.53 9.89
N SER A 92 -8.64 -10.73 9.26
CA SER A 92 -7.32 -11.20 8.84
C SER A 92 -6.43 -11.52 10.04
N HIS A 93 -5.76 -12.69 9.99
CA HIS A 93 -4.77 -13.09 11.00
C HIS A 93 -3.55 -12.16 11.02
N PHE A 94 -3.34 -11.33 9.97
CA PHE A 94 -2.26 -10.36 9.92
C PHE A 94 -2.20 -9.47 11.16
N TYR A 95 -3.34 -8.89 11.58
CA TYR A 95 -3.38 -7.99 12.71
C TYR A 95 -3.11 -8.71 14.03
N GLU A 96 -3.62 -9.93 14.18
CA GLU A 96 -3.35 -10.75 15.36
C GLU A 96 -1.84 -11.00 15.49
N ILE A 97 -1.18 -11.43 14.42
CA ILE A 97 0.27 -11.68 14.41
C ILE A 97 1.05 -10.38 14.65
N PHE A 98 0.66 -9.29 13.98
CA PHE A 98 1.34 -7.99 14.07
C PHE A 98 1.30 -7.42 15.48
N PHE A 99 0.12 -7.38 16.12
CA PHE A 99 -0.04 -6.79 17.45
C PHE A 99 0.44 -7.70 18.59
N THR A 100 0.37 -9.03 18.42
CA THR A 100 0.90 -9.97 19.43
C THR A 100 2.41 -10.17 19.32
N GLY A 101 3.07 -9.57 18.31
CA GLY A 101 4.49 -9.75 18.05
C GLY A 101 4.86 -11.18 17.65
N GLY A 102 3.90 -11.97 17.17
CA GLY A 102 4.12 -13.40 16.88
C GLY A 102 4.39 -14.24 18.12
N GLY A 103 3.61 -14.04 19.19
CA GLY A 103 3.69 -14.81 20.45
C GLY A 103 3.56 -16.34 20.27
N SER A 104 3.58 -17.09 21.37
CA SER A 104 3.80 -18.56 21.40
C SER A 104 2.88 -19.43 20.51
N LEU A 105 1.75 -18.88 20.03
CA LEU A 105 0.81 -19.55 19.14
C LEU A 105 1.27 -19.58 17.67
N TYR A 106 2.23 -18.74 17.28
CA TYR A 106 2.71 -18.67 15.90
C TYR A 106 4.12 -19.24 15.75
N ALA A 107 4.38 -19.87 14.61
CA ALA A 107 5.72 -20.30 14.26
C ALA A 107 6.64 -19.07 14.09
N GLY A 108 7.93 -19.18 14.48
CA GLY A 108 8.87 -18.06 14.38
C GLY A 108 9.02 -17.45 12.96
N GLY A 109 8.69 -18.20 11.90
CA GLY A 109 8.66 -17.70 10.52
C GLY A 109 7.52 -16.72 10.22
N THR A 110 6.49 -16.66 11.05
CA THR A 110 5.32 -15.81 10.82
C THR A 110 5.64 -14.33 11.06
N ALA A 111 6.45 -14.01 12.07
CA ALA A 111 6.89 -12.63 12.31
C ALA A 111 7.76 -12.09 11.16
N THR A 112 8.65 -12.92 10.60
CA THR A 112 9.45 -12.55 9.43
C THR A 112 8.59 -12.34 8.18
N LEU A 113 7.52 -13.11 8.04
CA LEU A 113 6.57 -12.94 6.95
C LEU A 113 5.82 -11.60 7.07
N VAL A 114 5.30 -11.29 8.26
CA VAL A 114 4.64 -10.00 8.55
C VAL A 114 5.58 -8.81 8.30
N SER A 115 6.83 -8.89 8.76
CA SER A 115 7.83 -7.85 8.50
C SER A 115 8.09 -7.66 7.00
N SER A 116 8.21 -8.77 6.26
CA SER A 116 8.39 -8.73 4.80
C SER A 116 7.18 -8.13 4.09
N PHE A 117 5.98 -8.45 4.55
CA PHE A 117 4.73 -7.88 4.07
C PHE A 117 4.67 -6.37 4.30
N VAL A 118 4.88 -5.91 5.53
CA VAL A 118 4.86 -4.48 5.87
C VAL A 118 5.91 -3.70 5.07
N ALA A 119 7.10 -4.27 4.88
CA ALA A 119 8.13 -3.66 4.06
C ALA A 119 7.74 -3.58 2.58
N SER A 120 7.06 -4.60 2.04
CA SER A 120 6.51 -4.56 0.67
C SER A 120 5.42 -3.51 0.55
N LEU A 121 4.45 -3.54 1.46
CA LEU A 121 3.32 -2.61 1.53
C LEU A 121 3.82 -1.15 1.56
N GLY A 122 4.81 -0.85 2.41
CA GLY A 122 5.44 0.45 2.48
C GLY A 122 6.00 0.92 1.14
N ARG A 123 6.82 0.09 0.48
CA ARG A 123 7.40 0.43 -0.83
C ARG A 123 6.31 0.68 -1.88
N SER A 124 5.34 -0.23 -1.98
CA SER A 124 4.26 -0.14 -2.96
C SER A 124 3.41 1.12 -2.75
N ALA A 125 2.98 1.35 -1.51
CA ALA A 125 2.14 2.49 -1.17
C ALA A 125 2.84 3.84 -1.34
N ILE A 126 4.12 3.96 -0.95
CA ILE A 126 4.93 5.16 -1.17
C ILE A 126 5.10 5.41 -2.67
N GLN A 127 5.47 4.38 -3.44
CA GLN A 127 5.63 4.50 -4.89
C GLN A 127 4.32 4.93 -5.56
N CYS A 128 3.19 4.33 -5.19
CA CYS A 128 1.89 4.74 -5.71
C CYS A 128 1.53 6.17 -5.32
N THR A 129 1.84 6.59 -4.09
CA THR A 129 1.66 7.97 -3.65
C THR A 129 2.46 8.94 -4.50
N MET A 130 3.73 8.64 -4.77
CA MET A 130 4.58 9.48 -5.61
C MET A 130 4.06 9.59 -7.03
N VAL A 131 3.66 8.47 -7.64
CA VAL A 131 3.13 8.45 -9.01
C VAL A 131 1.81 9.23 -9.09
N ALA A 132 0.90 9.05 -8.13
CA ALA A 132 -0.36 9.81 -8.06
C ALA A 132 -0.12 11.31 -7.88
N ALA A 133 0.75 11.68 -6.92
CA ALA A 133 1.10 13.07 -6.66
C ALA A 133 1.77 13.73 -7.87
N HIS A 134 2.64 13.00 -8.58
CA HIS A 134 3.29 13.49 -9.79
C HIS A 134 2.27 13.76 -10.91
N LYS A 135 1.35 12.82 -11.15
CA LYS A 135 0.27 13.03 -12.13
C LYS A 135 -0.58 14.24 -11.75
N LEU A 136 -0.98 14.38 -10.49
CA LEU A 136 -1.78 15.53 -10.04
C LEU A 136 -1.04 16.85 -10.17
N ALA A 137 0.25 16.87 -9.83
CA ALA A 137 1.09 18.07 -9.98
C ALA A 137 1.16 18.49 -11.45
N ALA A 138 1.35 17.55 -12.39
CA ALA A 138 1.38 17.84 -13.82
C ALA A 138 0.09 18.49 -14.34
N HIS A 139 -1.07 18.10 -13.81
CA HIS A 139 -2.37 18.67 -14.22
C HIS A 139 -2.72 19.97 -13.48
N THR A 140 -2.08 20.26 -12.34
CA THR A 140 -2.45 21.36 -11.42
C THR A 140 -1.33 22.40 -11.25
N MET A 141 -0.31 22.42 -12.14
CA MET A 141 0.91 23.23 -11.96
C MET A 141 0.68 24.74 -11.75
N SER A 142 -0.47 25.29 -12.13
CA SER A 142 -0.81 26.70 -11.89
C SER A 142 -1.31 27.00 -10.47
N GLY A 143 -1.68 25.99 -9.68
CA GLY A 143 -2.32 26.14 -8.37
C GLY A 143 -1.49 25.71 -7.17
N LEU A 144 -0.26 25.21 -7.38
CA LEU A 144 0.62 24.78 -6.30
C LEU A 144 1.51 25.94 -5.82
N PRO A 145 1.49 26.31 -4.53
CA PRO A 145 2.34 27.36 -3.98
C PRO A 145 3.78 26.91 -3.71
N VAL A 146 4.08 25.62 -3.90
CA VAL A 146 5.41 25.03 -3.74
C VAL A 146 5.84 24.31 -5.03
N PRO A 147 7.15 24.11 -5.25
CA PRO A 147 7.64 23.28 -6.33
C PRO A 147 6.99 21.89 -6.33
N ALA A 148 6.67 21.36 -7.51
CA ALA A 148 6.04 20.04 -7.66
C ALA A 148 6.85 18.91 -7.01
N ALA A 149 8.18 18.99 -7.07
CA ALA A 149 9.07 18.00 -6.44
C ALA A 149 8.87 17.93 -4.93
N ASP A 150 8.80 19.10 -4.27
CA ASP A 150 8.62 19.19 -2.82
C ASP A 150 7.26 18.65 -2.39
N PHE A 151 6.20 18.96 -3.15
CA PHE A 151 4.87 18.39 -2.93
C PHE A 151 4.86 16.86 -2.99
N ILE A 152 5.52 16.27 -3.99
CA ILE A 152 5.60 14.82 -4.17
C ILE A 152 6.35 14.16 -3.00
N VAL A 153 7.48 14.75 -2.59
CA VAL A 153 8.28 14.25 -1.46
C VAL A 153 7.49 14.33 -0.16
N ALA A 154 6.81 15.45 0.12
CA ALA A 154 5.94 15.56 1.30
C ALA A 154 4.83 14.50 1.30
N CYS A 155 4.18 14.24 0.16
CA CYS A 155 3.16 13.18 0.10
C CYS A 155 3.75 11.80 0.43
N ALA A 156 4.93 11.49 -0.09
CA ALA A 156 5.63 10.23 0.16
C ALA A 156 6.06 10.09 1.63
N ASP A 157 6.64 11.13 2.22
CA ASP A 157 7.09 11.16 3.62
C ASP A 157 5.91 11.03 4.59
N LEU A 158 4.78 11.67 4.26
CA LEU A 158 3.55 11.48 5.03
C LEU A 158 3.06 10.03 4.95
N MET A 159 3.06 9.42 3.76
CA MET A 159 2.63 8.02 3.60
C MET A 159 3.51 7.07 4.41
N ASP A 160 4.83 7.24 4.36
CA ASP A 160 5.77 6.46 5.18
C ASP A 160 5.49 6.64 6.68
N SER A 161 5.31 7.89 7.12
CA SER A 161 4.99 8.22 8.52
C SER A 161 3.68 7.59 8.97
N VAL A 162 2.63 7.64 8.15
CA VAL A 162 1.32 7.05 8.45
C VAL A 162 1.42 5.54 8.55
N LEU A 163 2.10 4.87 7.62
CA LEU A 163 2.26 3.41 7.69
C LEU A 163 3.07 2.97 8.90
N MET A 164 4.09 3.75 9.28
CA MET A 164 4.95 3.43 10.41
C MET A 164 4.26 3.64 11.75
N HIS A 165 3.43 4.69 11.89
CA HIS A 165 2.85 5.07 13.18
C HIS A 165 1.38 4.67 13.33
N ARG A 166 0.66 4.54 12.21
CA ARG A 166 -0.80 4.44 12.14
C ARG A 166 -1.28 3.36 11.16
N LEU A 167 -0.61 2.22 11.14
CA LEU A 167 -1.01 1.06 10.32
C LEU A 167 -2.42 0.56 10.65
N ASP A 168 -2.91 0.83 11.86
CA ASP A 168 -4.28 0.58 12.31
C ASP A 168 -5.34 1.22 11.40
N LEU A 169 -5.01 2.35 10.75
CA LEU A 169 -5.92 3.03 9.84
C LEU A 169 -6.25 2.24 8.57
N LEU A 170 -5.49 1.19 8.27
CA LEU A 170 -5.77 0.27 7.16
C LEU A 170 -6.75 -0.86 7.52
N PHE A 171 -7.19 -0.97 8.78
CA PHE A 171 -8.06 -2.06 9.20
C PHE A 171 -9.38 -2.08 8.42
N GLY A 172 -9.58 -3.13 7.62
CA GLY A 172 -10.73 -3.26 6.72
C GLY A 172 -10.80 -2.17 5.66
N LYS A 173 -9.66 -1.60 5.26
CA LYS A 173 -9.55 -0.54 4.25
C LYS A 173 -8.51 -0.90 3.19
N HIS A 174 -8.76 -0.43 1.99
CA HIS A 174 -7.79 -0.51 0.91
C HIS A 174 -6.75 0.62 1.02
N VAL A 175 -5.49 0.32 0.69
CA VAL A 175 -4.35 1.26 0.77
C VAL A 175 -4.60 2.58 0.03
N GLY A 176 -5.26 2.52 -1.12
CA GLY A 176 -5.67 3.70 -1.90
C GLY A 176 -6.42 4.77 -1.08
N MET A 177 -7.18 4.40 -0.04
CA MET A 177 -7.83 5.38 0.83
C MET A 177 -6.81 6.25 1.59
N LEU A 178 -5.73 5.66 2.10
CA LEU A 178 -4.66 6.40 2.75
C LEU A 178 -3.91 7.27 1.76
N ILE A 179 -3.61 6.76 0.57
CA ILE A 179 -2.91 7.53 -0.49
C ILE A 179 -3.71 8.81 -0.82
N ILE A 180 -5.03 8.69 -1.02
CA ILE A 180 -5.91 9.84 -1.26
C ILE A 180 -5.83 10.84 -0.10
N CYS A 181 -5.90 10.36 1.14
CA CYS A 181 -5.86 11.19 2.33
C CYS A 181 -4.52 11.91 2.51
N CYS A 182 -3.39 11.22 2.27
CA CYS A 182 -2.05 11.78 2.35
C CYS A 182 -1.87 12.92 1.34
N ILE A 183 -2.19 12.66 0.07
CA ILE A 183 -2.07 13.65 -1.00
C ILE A 183 -2.95 14.87 -0.74
N TYR A 184 -4.23 14.64 -0.42
CA TYR A 184 -5.17 15.72 -0.15
C TYR A 184 -4.81 16.51 1.12
N GLY A 185 -4.35 15.83 2.18
CA GLY A 185 -3.90 16.45 3.42
C GLY A 185 -2.73 17.40 3.21
N VAL A 186 -1.68 16.94 2.52
CA VAL A 186 -0.51 17.76 2.18
C VAL A 186 -0.92 18.94 1.30
N ALA A 187 -1.69 18.69 0.24
CA ALA A 187 -2.17 19.75 -0.66
C ALA A 187 -2.94 20.84 0.09
N LYS A 188 -3.82 20.46 1.03
CA LYS A 188 -4.62 21.39 1.83
C LYS A 188 -3.76 22.23 2.78
N VAL A 189 -2.78 21.63 3.46
CA VAL A 189 -1.87 22.38 4.36
C VAL A 189 -0.97 23.35 3.60
N LEU A 190 -0.54 22.96 2.40
CA LEU A 190 0.24 23.84 1.54
C LEU A 190 -0.60 24.96 0.91
N GLY A 191 -1.94 24.89 0.97
CA GLY A 191 -2.82 25.90 0.38
C GLY A 191 -3.11 25.70 -1.11
N ALA A 192 -2.89 24.49 -1.63
CA ALA A 192 -3.20 24.16 -3.02
C ALA A 192 -4.71 24.01 -3.23
N THR A 193 -5.22 24.49 -4.37
CA THR A 193 -6.64 24.38 -4.76
C THR A 193 -6.95 23.03 -5.40
N LEU A 194 -6.62 21.93 -4.72
CA LEU A 194 -6.82 20.58 -5.23
C LEU A 194 -8.16 19.99 -4.77
N GLY A 195 -9.03 19.63 -5.71
CA GLY A 195 -10.32 19.01 -5.39
C GLY A 195 -10.17 17.55 -4.94
N PHE A 196 -10.83 17.17 -3.84
CA PHE A 196 -10.78 15.79 -3.30
C PHE A 196 -11.16 14.72 -4.34
N ARG A 197 -12.17 15.02 -5.18
CA ARG A 197 -12.62 14.12 -6.25
C ARG A 197 -11.53 13.88 -7.30
N SER A 198 -10.76 14.91 -7.65
CA SER A 198 -9.65 14.79 -8.60
C SER A 198 -8.58 13.82 -8.08
N VAL A 199 -8.21 13.97 -6.79
CA VAL A 199 -7.26 13.06 -6.12
C VAL A 199 -7.78 11.62 -6.12
N ALA A 200 -9.03 11.43 -5.70
CA ALA A 200 -9.63 10.11 -5.59
C ALA A 200 -9.71 9.38 -6.94
N LEU A 201 -10.12 10.08 -8.01
CA LEU A 201 -10.16 9.51 -9.36
C LEU A 201 -8.75 9.16 -9.85
N GLN A 202 -7.77 10.06 -9.66
CA GLN A 202 -6.40 9.81 -10.10
C GLN A 202 -5.77 8.59 -9.41
N VAL A 203 -6.06 8.38 -8.13
CA VAL A 203 -5.59 7.20 -7.38
C VAL A 203 -6.37 5.96 -7.81
N SER A 204 -7.68 6.06 -8.03
CA SER A 204 -8.51 4.94 -8.50
C SER A 204 -8.00 4.34 -9.81
N ASP A 205 -7.56 5.18 -10.75
CA ASP A 205 -7.00 4.74 -12.04
C ASP A 205 -5.72 3.91 -11.91
N MET A 206 -5.04 3.97 -10.76
CA MET A 206 -3.82 3.21 -10.50
C MET A 206 -4.07 1.78 -10.03
N TYR A 207 -5.32 1.46 -9.64
CA TYR A 207 -5.70 0.16 -9.09
C TYR A 207 -6.75 -0.51 -10.00
N PRO A 208 -6.36 -0.96 -11.22
CA PRO A 208 -7.29 -1.57 -12.17
C PRO A 208 -7.93 -2.88 -11.67
N ASN A 209 -7.28 -3.50 -10.68
CA ASN A 209 -7.68 -4.77 -10.07
C ASN A 209 -8.32 -4.59 -8.68
N GLY A 210 -8.30 -3.38 -8.11
CA GLY A 210 -8.80 -3.11 -6.75
C GLY A 210 -10.27 -3.49 -6.60
N ASN A 211 -10.56 -4.41 -5.69
CA ASN A 211 -11.89 -5.00 -5.50
C ASN A 211 -12.89 -4.03 -4.85
N ILE A 212 -12.43 -2.87 -4.35
CA ILE A 212 -13.29 -1.75 -3.89
C ILE A 212 -14.35 -1.39 -4.94
N MET A 213 -14.14 -1.70 -6.23
CA MET A 213 -14.97 -1.23 -7.34
C MET A 213 -15.59 -2.28 -8.25
N ARG A 214 -15.61 -3.59 -7.93
CA ARG A 214 -16.17 -4.57 -8.90
C ARG A 214 -17.46 -5.29 -8.50
N GLN A 215 -17.90 -5.24 -7.24
CA GLN A 215 -19.07 -6.03 -6.84
C GLN A 215 -20.46 -5.37 -7.03
N ALA A 216 -20.55 -4.16 -7.58
CA ALA A 216 -21.85 -3.55 -7.91
C ALA A 216 -21.95 -3.21 -9.40
N LYS A 217 -22.95 -3.75 -10.09
CA LYS A 217 -23.27 -3.42 -11.48
C LYS A 217 -23.57 -1.92 -11.60
N GLY A 218 -22.62 -1.15 -12.13
CA GLY A 218 -22.77 0.29 -12.45
C GLY A 218 -21.51 1.10 -12.13
N GLN A 219 -20.60 1.26 -13.10
CA GLN A 219 -19.28 1.88 -12.92
C GLN A 219 -19.35 3.32 -12.38
N ASP A 220 -20.29 4.14 -12.87
CA ASP A 220 -20.37 5.56 -12.50
C ASP A 220 -20.72 5.77 -11.01
N ASN A 221 -21.56 4.89 -10.44
CA ASN A 221 -21.97 5.00 -9.04
C ASN A 221 -20.85 4.60 -8.07
N GLN A 222 -19.92 3.75 -8.51
CA GLN A 222 -18.85 3.24 -7.65
C GLN A 222 -17.75 4.27 -7.42
N GLN A 223 -17.40 5.04 -8.45
CA GLN A 223 -16.45 6.13 -8.31
C GLN A 223 -16.95 7.20 -7.32
N GLU A 224 -18.21 7.59 -7.41
CA GLU A 224 -18.79 8.57 -6.48
C GLU A 224 -18.89 8.00 -5.05
N LEU A 225 -19.18 6.71 -4.91
CA LEU A 225 -19.16 6.02 -3.62
C LEU A 225 -17.76 6.01 -3.00
N LEU A 226 -16.71 5.69 -3.78
CA LEU A 226 -15.32 5.79 -3.31
C LEU A 226 -14.99 7.20 -2.86
N VAL A 227 -15.29 8.21 -3.69
CA VAL A 227 -15.03 9.62 -3.36
C VAL A 227 -15.71 10.00 -2.04
N THR A 228 -16.96 9.57 -1.86
CA THR A 228 -17.73 9.83 -0.64
C THR A 228 -17.13 9.11 0.57
N HIS A 229 -16.81 7.83 0.44
CA HIS A 229 -16.21 7.03 1.52
C HIS A 229 -14.83 7.55 1.93
N ALA A 230 -13.96 7.83 0.96
CA ALA A 230 -12.64 8.39 1.21
C ALA A 230 -12.73 9.77 1.87
N ARG A 231 -13.68 10.62 1.44
CA ARG A 231 -13.90 11.94 2.06
C ARG A 231 -14.39 11.83 3.50
N ASN A 232 -15.34 10.94 3.75
CA ASN A 232 -15.86 10.69 5.10
C ASN A 232 -14.77 10.15 6.02
N PHE A 233 -13.97 9.20 5.53
CA PHE A 233 -12.82 8.68 6.26
C PHE A 233 -11.78 9.77 6.54
N TYR A 234 -11.47 10.60 5.55
CA TYR A 234 -10.54 11.72 5.71
C TYR A 234 -10.96 12.67 6.83
N ASN A 235 -12.21 13.14 6.79
CA ASN A 235 -12.73 14.13 7.73
C ASN A 235 -12.94 13.58 9.15
N ASN A 236 -13.44 12.34 9.26
CA ASN A 236 -13.89 11.80 10.54
C ASN A 236 -12.82 10.98 11.27
N VAL A 237 -11.87 10.41 10.53
CA VAL A 237 -10.88 9.46 11.08
C VAL A 237 -9.46 9.95 10.84
N PHE A 238 -9.06 10.12 9.57
CA PHE A 238 -7.67 10.38 9.20
C PHE A 238 -7.14 11.70 9.78
N LEU A 239 -7.89 12.80 9.66
CA LEU A 239 -7.44 14.08 10.20
C LEU A 239 -7.26 14.04 11.72
N ASN A 240 -8.21 13.46 12.44
CA ASN A 240 -8.11 13.32 13.90
C ASN A 240 -6.89 12.47 14.30
N ALA A 241 -6.56 11.46 13.50
CA ALA A 241 -5.45 10.54 13.74
C ALA A 241 -4.08 11.12 13.34
N CYS A 242 -4.01 11.92 12.28
CA CYS A 242 -2.78 12.23 11.56
C CYS A 242 -2.53 13.73 11.34
N ASP A 243 -3.34 14.67 11.83
CA ASP A 243 -3.16 16.11 11.60
C ASP A 243 -1.73 16.59 11.92
N HIS A 244 -1.14 16.12 13.02
CA HIS A 244 0.24 16.44 13.39
C HIS A 244 1.27 15.92 12.38
N LEU A 245 1.08 14.71 11.82
CA LEU A 245 1.95 14.15 10.78
C LEU A 245 1.81 14.93 9.47
N VAL A 246 0.59 15.30 9.09
CA VAL A 246 0.31 16.09 7.88
C VAL A 246 1.01 17.44 7.96
N ARG A 247 0.89 18.14 9.08
CA ARG A 247 1.58 19.43 9.30
C ARG A 247 3.09 19.29 9.29
N LYS A 248 3.62 18.29 10.00
CA LYS A 248 5.08 18.02 10.06
C LYS A 248 5.65 17.82 8.66
N SER A 249 5.03 16.95 7.86
CA SER A 249 5.51 16.63 6.51
C SER A 249 5.43 17.83 5.57
N ALA A 250 4.35 18.61 5.61
CA ALA A 250 4.21 19.82 4.80
C ALA A 250 5.16 20.96 5.24
N MET A 251 5.60 20.99 6.50
CA MET A 251 6.56 21.97 7.00
C MET A 251 8.00 21.65 6.58
N SER A 252 8.36 20.36 6.52
CA SER A 252 9.72 19.92 6.13
C SER A 252 10.15 20.42 4.76
N THR A 253 9.22 20.67 3.84
CA THR A 253 9.52 21.22 2.50
C THR A 253 9.80 22.72 2.52
N SER A 254 9.22 23.47 3.45
CA SER A 254 9.35 24.93 3.49
C SER A 254 10.73 25.43 3.97
N SER A 255 11.44 24.59 4.74
CA SER A 255 12.71 24.98 5.39
C SER A 255 13.95 24.80 4.51
N GLY A 256 13.81 24.22 3.31
CA GLY A 256 14.92 23.95 2.38
C GLY A 256 15.29 25.11 1.44
N SER A 257 14.47 26.16 1.35
CA SER A 257 14.70 27.29 0.42
C SER A 257 15.37 28.48 1.11
N VAL A 258 16.55 28.24 1.70
CA VAL A 258 17.51 29.30 2.04
C VAL A 258 18.84 28.94 1.37
N VAL A 259 18.86 28.97 0.05
CA VAL A 259 20.13 29.03 -0.68
C VAL A 259 20.56 30.50 -0.70
N ALA A 260 21.59 30.75 0.11
CA ALA A 260 22.34 31.98 0.15
C ALA A 260 22.67 32.49 -1.26
N GLY A 261 22.23 33.72 -1.55
CA GLY A 261 22.66 34.48 -2.72
C GLY A 261 24.14 34.84 -2.64
N GLY A 262 25.00 33.88 -2.94
CA GLY A 262 26.42 34.07 -3.20
C GLY A 262 26.62 34.47 -4.66
N LYS A 263 26.82 35.77 -4.90
CA LYS A 263 27.23 36.36 -6.18
C LYS A 263 28.58 35.77 -6.62
N GLY A 264 28.66 35.17 -7.81
CA GLY A 264 29.91 34.78 -8.47
C GLY A 264 29.69 34.50 -9.97
N PRO A 265 30.61 34.86 -10.88
CA PRO A 265 30.28 35.15 -12.29
C PRO A 265 30.47 33.99 -13.28
N ALA A 266 29.61 34.05 -14.30
CA ALA A 266 29.72 33.66 -15.72
C ALA A 266 30.74 32.59 -16.17
N GLY A 267 30.23 31.57 -16.88
CA GLY A 267 31.03 30.79 -17.83
C GLY A 267 30.30 29.64 -18.52
N SER A 268 30.10 29.80 -19.83
CA SER A 268 30.09 28.77 -20.89
C SER A 268 28.85 27.91 -21.16
N GLU A 269 28.38 28.03 -22.41
CA GLU A 269 27.33 27.29 -23.12
C GLU A 269 27.74 25.86 -23.54
N GLY A 270 26.75 24.98 -23.72
CA GLY A 270 26.85 23.68 -24.40
C GLY A 270 25.48 22.96 -24.48
N PRO A 271 25.15 22.24 -25.59
CA PRO A 271 23.77 22.07 -26.08
C PRO A 271 23.01 20.84 -25.54
N PRO A 272 21.67 20.76 -25.76
CA PRO A 272 20.79 19.78 -25.12
C PRO A 272 20.67 18.49 -25.94
N ASN A 273 20.64 17.34 -25.28
CA ASN A 273 20.13 16.12 -25.91
C ASN A 273 19.46 15.16 -24.92
N ALA A 274 18.29 14.68 -25.36
CA ALA A 274 17.56 13.47 -25.00
C ALA A 274 17.05 13.30 -23.56
N ALA A 275 15.75 13.55 -23.41
CA ALA A 275 14.92 13.05 -22.33
C ALA A 275 14.81 11.52 -22.37
N SER A 276 15.10 10.87 -21.25
CA SER A 276 14.65 9.50 -20.95
C SER A 276 14.32 9.46 -19.46
N GLY A 277 13.04 9.20 -19.18
CA GLY A 277 12.43 9.19 -17.86
C GLY A 277 12.89 8.02 -16.99
N LEU A 278 14.09 8.14 -16.45
CA LEU A 278 14.54 7.35 -15.30
C LEU A 278 14.34 8.20 -14.04
N LEU A 279 13.60 7.64 -13.07
CA LEU A 279 13.54 8.20 -11.71
C LEU A 279 14.99 8.48 -11.24
N PRO A 280 15.29 9.65 -10.67
CA PRO A 280 16.64 9.98 -10.24
C PRO A 280 17.15 8.89 -9.28
N THR A 281 18.38 8.40 -9.49
CA THR A 281 19.07 7.40 -8.64
C THR A 281 19.03 7.77 -7.14
N ALA A 282 18.93 9.07 -6.83
CA ALA A 282 18.72 9.61 -5.49
C ALA A 282 17.40 9.16 -4.84
N THR A 283 16.31 9.03 -5.61
CA THR A 283 14.99 8.57 -5.14
C THR A 283 15.01 7.09 -4.74
N ILE A 284 15.74 6.26 -5.49
CA ILE A 284 15.90 4.83 -5.20
C ILE A 284 16.78 4.62 -3.96
N HIS A 285 17.83 5.43 -3.79
CA HIS A 285 18.65 5.42 -2.58
C HIS A 285 17.89 5.89 -1.33
N PHE A 286 17.04 6.91 -1.47
CA PHE A 286 16.16 7.39 -0.40
C PHE A 286 15.18 6.30 0.04
N ILE A 287 14.45 5.66 -0.89
CA ILE A 287 13.53 4.56 -0.58
C ILE A 287 14.23 3.42 0.17
N ARG A 288 15.47 3.09 -0.21
CA ARG A 288 16.27 2.03 0.45
C ARG A 288 16.74 2.43 1.86
N GLN A 289 17.13 3.69 2.08
CA GLN A 289 17.53 4.18 3.39
C GLN A 289 16.35 4.38 4.34
N SER A 290 15.23 4.90 3.85
CA SER A 290 14.00 5.05 4.64
C SER A 290 13.45 3.68 5.08
N SER A 291 13.51 2.67 4.22
CA SER A 291 13.11 1.29 4.58
C SER A 291 13.97 0.66 5.69
N LEU A 292 15.28 0.95 5.72
CA LEU A 292 16.21 0.45 6.75
C LEU A 292 16.04 1.21 8.07
N SER A 293 15.73 2.50 8.02
CA SER A 293 15.41 3.32 9.19
C SER A 293 14.05 2.94 9.77
N ALA A 294 13.03 2.73 8.92
CA ALA A 294 11.71 2.27 9.32
C ALA A 294 11.78 0.95 10.09
N MET A 295 12.55 -0.05 9.61
CA MET A 295 12.77 -1.33 10.31
C MET A 295 13.44 -1.18 11.68
N LYS A 296 14.39 -0.25 11.83
CA LYS A 296 15.04 0.01 13.13
C LYS A 296 14.09 0.71 14.11
N HIS A 297 13.27 1.64 13.63
CA HIS A 297 12.33 2.36 14.48
C HIS A 297 11.04 1.57 14.77
N THR A 298 10.63 0.60 13.93
CA THR A 298 9.50 -0.29 14.26
C THR A 298 9.81 -1.14 15.48
N SER A 299 11.05 -1.62 15.60
CA SER A 299 11.52 -2.36 16.78
C SER A 299 11.41 -1.52 18.07
N THR A 300 11.79 -0.23 18.01
CA THR A 300 11.72 0.68 19.15
C THR A 300 10.28 1.12 19.46
N ALA A 301 9.47 1.42 18.44
CA ALA A 301 8.06 1.80 18.62
C ALA A 301 7.22 0.62 19.15
N GLN A 302 7.51 -0.60 18.72
CA GLN A 302 6.92 -1.83 19.24
C GLN A 302 7.30 -2.06 20.71
N ALA A 303 8.54 -1.74 21.12
CA ALA A 303 8.98 -1.83 22.51
C ALA A 303 8.31 -0.76 23.41
N VAL A 304 8.12 0.47 22.92
CA VAL A 304 7.44 1.54 23.65
C VAL A 304 5.94 1.25 23.79
N TRP A 305 5.30 0.75 22.73
CA TRP A 305 3.88 0.40 22.75
C TRP A 305 3.60 -0.79 23.69
N MET A 306 4.47 -1.81 23.74
CA MET A 306 4.31 -2.92 24.69
C MET A 306 4.42 -2.47 26.17
N GLN A 307 5.20 -1.41 26.47
CA GLN A 307 5.25 -0.84 27.83
C GLN A 307 3.99 -0.05 28.22
N GLU A 308 3.30 0.60 27.27
CA GLU A 308 2.05 1.32 27.55
C GLU A 308 0.86 0.37 27.74
N VAL A 309 0.86 -0.79 27.07
CA VAL A 309 -0.25 -1.76 27.11
C VAL A 309 -0.26 -2.62 28.38
N GLU A 310 0.86 -2.77 29.10
CA GLU A 310 0.88 -3.46 30.41
C GLU A 310 0.04 -2.77 31.50
N GLY A 311 -0.37 -1.51 31.29
CA GLY A 311 -1.22 -0.76 32.23
C GLY A 311 -2.73 -0.83 31.98
N GLN A 312 -3.18 -1.31 30.81
CA GLN A 312 -4.60 -1.35 30.44
C GLN A 312 -4.90 -2.57 29.59
N GLN A 313 -5.40 -3.66 30.19
CA GLN A 313 -5.95 -4.77 29.40
C GLN A 313 -7.31 -4.38 28.82
N PRO A 314 -7.48 -4.28 27.48
CA PRO A 314 -8.80 -4.14 26.90
C PRO A 314 -9.54 -5.48 26.97
N LYS A 315 -10.77 -5.44 27.49
CA LYS A 315 -11.67 -6.58 27.53
C LYS A 315 -12.16 -6.86 26.11
N TRP A 316 -11.52 -7.80 25.42
CA TRP A 316 -11.90 -8.19 24.05
C TRP A 316 -13.27 -8.87 24.08
N VAL A 317 -14.26 -8.30 23.40
CA VAL A 317 -15.58 -8.90 23.20
C VAL A 317 -15.64 -9.38 21.75
N PRO A 318 -15.75 -10.70 21.49
CA PRO A 318 -15.85 -11.21 20.12
C PRO A 318 -17.10 -10.64 19.44
N SER A 319 -16.90 -10.03 18.27
CA SER A 319 -17.98 -9.57 17.40
C SER A 319 -18.80 -10.78 16.88
N PRO A 320 -20.14 -10.74 16.90
CA PRO A 320 -20.94 -11.81 16.32
C PRO A 320 -20.70 -11.87 14.80
N SER A 321 -20.08 -12.97 14.37
CA SER A 321 -19.92 -13.36 12.96
C SER A 321 -21.04 -12.85 12.04
N ALA A 322 -20.68 -11.97 11.11
CA ALA A 322 -21.58 -11.48 10.08
C ALA A 322 -21.94 -12.66 9.16
N LYS A 323 -23.21 -13.07 9.18
CA LYS A 323 -23.74 -14.06 8.24
C LYS A 323 -23.74 -13.46 6.84
N PHE A 324 -22.75 -13.82 6.03
CA PHE A 324 -22.77 -13.60 4.58
C PHE A 324 -23.97 -14.34 3.98
N LYS A 325 -24.99 -13.59 3.55
CA LYS A 325 -26.06 -14.12 2.68
C LYS A 325 -25.55 -14.13 1.25
N LEU A 326 -25.08 -15.28 0.79
CA LEU A 326 -24.92 -15.59 -0.64
C LEU A 326 -26.31 -15.60 -1.29
N TYR A 327 -26.62 -14.59 -2.10
CA TYR A 327 -27.73 -14.66 -3.04
C TYR A 327 -27.27 -15.47 -4.26
N ARG A 328 -27.92 -16.62 -4.49
CA ARG A 328 -27.84 -17.38 -5.73
C ARG A 328 -28.64 -16.69 -6.83
#